data_AF-A0A3B6VJ24-F1
#
_entry.id   AF-A0A3B6VJ24-F1
#
_cell.length_a   1.000
_cell.length_b   1.000
_cell.length_c   1.000
_cell.angle_alpha   90.00
_cell.angle_beta   90.00
_cell.angle_gamma   90.00
#
_symmetry.space_group_name_H-M   'P 1'
#
loop_
_entity.id
_entity.type
_entity.pdbx_description
1 polymer ?
#
loop_
_entity_poly.entity_id
_entity_poly.type
_entity_poly.pdbx_seq_one_letter_code
_entity_poly.pdbx_strand_id
1 'polypeptide(L)'
;MEKIEEDFSISFITILIICSYIACQMISNIASVKIANVLNLAVDGGTFLYPLAFTIRDMAHKTIGKKNTQKLIIVSAIINIFSPIYFYIVSQIPADASWEFNKAFQLTLSPVLRIAIASILGSTLSELVDTEIYHLFVTKITKKHQWLRVLISNAFSIPVDNLVFVAIAFWGTLPFDALVGIFIFNFIVKYAVTVISVPMIYLVKDKNI
;
A
#
# COMPACT_ATOMS: atom_id res chain seq x y z
N MET A 1 -47.06 4.62 -4.84
CA MET A 1 -45.79 4.38 -4.15
C MET A 1 -44.82 3.84 -5.19
N GLU A 2 -44.30 4.74 -6.01
CA GLU A 2 -43.33 4.43 -7.05
C GLU A 2 -41.95 4.53 -6.38
N LYS A 3 -41.36 3.38 -6.06
CA LYS A 3 -39.97 3.31 -5.61
C LYS A 3 -39.15 3.71 -6.84
N ILE A 4 -38.61 4.93 -6.79
CA ILE A 4 -37.56 5.36 -7.69
C ILE A 4 -36.41 4.37 -7.48
N GLU A 5 -36.28 3.39 -8.38
CA GLU A 5 -35.01 2.70 -8.59
C GLU A 5 -34.06 3.78 -9.11
N GLU A 6 -33.32 4.40 -8.20
CA GLU A 6 -32.11 5.13 -8.57
C GLU A 6 -31.19 4.10 -9.23
N ASP A 7 -31.19 4.11 -10.56
CA ASP A 7 -30.29 3.33 -11.39
C ASP A 7 -28.87 3.79 -11.04
N PHE A 8 -28.21 3.04 -10.16
CA PHE A 8 -26.87 3.33 -9.64
C PHE A 8 -25.86 3.05 -10.78
N SER A 9 -25.87 3.92 -11.78
CA SER A 9 -25.01 3.83 -12.96
C SER A 9 -23.58 4.19 -12.56
N ILE A 10 -22.81 3.18 -12.19
CA ILE A 10 -21.38 3.34 -11.93
C ILE A 10 -20.69 3.63 -13.26
N SER A 11 -20.04 4.79 -13.38
CA SER A 11 -19.25 5.13 -14.57
C SER A 11 -18.16 4.07 -14.83
N PHE A 12 -17.93 3.75 -16.10
CA PHE A 12 -16.84 2.86 -16.52
C PHE A 12 -15.48 3.27 -15.93
N ILE A 13 -15.22 4.57 -15.81
CA ILE A 13 -14.00 5.12 -15.20
C ILE A 13 -13.88 4.70 -13.73
N THR A 14 -14.98 4.71 -12.99
CA THR A 14 -15.00 4.29 -11.59
C THR A 14 -14.67 2.81 -11.45
N ILE A 15 -15.22 1.97 -12.33
CA ILE A 15 -14.92 0.53 -12.36
C ILE A 15 -13.43 0.33 -12.62
N LEU A 16 -12.87 0.99 -13.63
CA LEU A 16 -11.45 0.91 -13.96
C LEU A 16 -10.56 1.32 -12.77
N ILE A 17 -10.89 2.40 -12.07
CA ILE A 17 -10.15 2.87 -10.90
C ILE A 17 -10.17 1.82 -9.78
N ILE A 18 -11.35 1.28 -9.45
CA ILE A 18 -11.51 0.29 -8.38
C ILE A 18 -10.71 -0.98 -8.71
N CYS A 19 -10.87 -1.52 -9.94
CA CYS A 19 -10.17 -2.71 -10.38
C CYS A 19 -8.65 -2.50 -10.41
N SER A 20 -8.20 -1.36 -10.94
CA SER A 20 -6.77 -1.03 -11.02
C SER A 20 -6.16 -0.86 -9.63
N TYR A 21 -6.89 -0.25 -8.68
CA TYR A 21 -6.42 -0.09 -7.30
C TYR A 21 -6.16 -1.44 -6.63
N ILE A 22 -7.15 -2.34 -6.69
CA ILE A 22 -7.06 -3.67 -6.09
C ILE A 22 -5.94 -4.46 -6.77
N ALA A 23 -5.89 -4.48 -8.11
CA ALA A 23 -4.88 -5.21 -8.86
C ALA A 23 -3.45 -4.70 -8.58
N CYS A 24 -3.26 -3.38 -8.54
CA CYS A 24 -1.99 -2.74 -8.23
C CYS A 24 -1.46 -3.21 -6.87
N GLN A 25 -2.34 -3.26 -5.86
CA GLN A 25 -1.99 -3.71 -4.52
C GLN A 25 -1.62 -5.21 -4.47
N MET A 26 -2.42 -6.06 -5.12
CA MET A 26 -2.16 -7.51 -5.20
C MET A 26 -0.83 -7.80 -5.91
N ILE A 27 -0.61 -7.18 -7.07
CA ILE A 27 0.61 -7.36 -7.87
C ILE A 27 1.82 -6.88 -7.07
N SER A 28 1.71 -5.75 -6.38
CA SER A 28 2.80 -5.24 -5.54
C SER A 28 3.18 -6.22 -4.43
N ASN A 29 2.20 -6.80 -3.72
CA ASN A 29 2.47 -7.78 -2.66
C ASN A 29 3.17 -9.04 -3.19
N ILE A 30 2.77 -9.54 -4.36
CA ILE A 30 3.41 -10.70 -5.00
C ILE A 30 4.81 -10.33 -5.52
N ALA A 31 4.96 -9.15 -6.13
CA ALA A 31 6.23 -8.68 -6.66
C ALA A 31 7.28 -8.43 -5.57
N SER A 32 6.87 -8.02 -4.36
CA SER A 32 7.77 -7.83 -3.21
C SER A 32 8.48 -9.11 -2.76
N VAL A 33 8.04 -10.31 -3.18
CA VAL A 33 8.82 -11.55 -2.97
C VAL A 33 10.16 -11.48 -3.70
N LYS A 34 10.19 -10.84 -4.88
CA LYS A 34 11.42 -10.71 -5.66
C LYS A 34 12.26 -9.58 -5.09
N ILE A 35 13.38 -9.94 -4.49
CA ILE A 35 14.44 -8.98 -4.16
C ILE A 35 15.33 -8.79 -5.39
N ALA A 36 15.31 -7.59 -5.94
CA ALA A 36 16.13 -7.14 -7.05
C ALA A 36 17.36 -6.36 -6.55
N ASN A 37 18.31 -6.12 -7.44
CA ASN A 37 19.43 -5.21 -7.22
C ASN A 37 19.25 -4.01 -8.13
N VAL A 38 19.13 -2.81 -7.55
CA VAL A 38 19.02 -1.54 -8.28
C VAL A 38 19.96 -0.55 -7.65
N LEU A 39 20.86 0.04 -8.45
CA LEU A 39 21.88 0.97 -7.98
C LEU A 39 22.73 0.42 -6.81
N ASN A 40 23.07 -0.88 -6.86
CA ASN A 40 23.78 -1.62 -5.80
C ASN A 40 23.04 -1.70 -4.45
N LEU A 41 21.74 -1.40 -4.43
CA LEU A 41 20.87 -1.60 -3.28
C LEU A 41 19.94 -2.79 -3.54
N ALA A 42 19.69 -3.58 -2.50
CA ALA A 42 18.61 -4.55 -2.51
C ALA A 42 17.27 -3.82 -2.54
N VAL A 43 16.33 -4.26 -3.37
CA VAL A 43 15.02 -3.62 -3.55
C VAL A 43 13.95 -4.69 -3.67
N ASP A 44 12.82 -4.52 -2.98
CA ASP A 44 11.68 -5.41 -3.21
C ASP A 44 10.90 -4.98 -4.45
N GLY A 45 10.46 -5.94 -5.26
CA GLY A 45 9.81 -5.65 -6.54
C GLY A 45 8.49 -4.88 -6.43
N GLY A 46 7.82 -4.91 -5.27
CA GLY A 46 6.55 -4.20 -5.07
C GLY A 46 6.71 -2.69 -4.96
N THR A 47 7.88 -2.19 -4.54
CA THR A 47 8.16 -0.76 -4.40
C THR A 47 7.92 0.05 -5.68
N PHE A 48 8.05 -0.57 -6.86
CA PHE A 48 7.87 0.12 -8.14
C PHE A 48 6.41 0.40 -8.47
N LEU A 49 5.51 -0.50 -8.06
CA LEU A 49 4.10 -0.44 -8.42
C LEU A 49 3.25 0.11 -7.29
N TYR A 50 3.58 -0.17 -6.03
CA TYR A 50 2.81 0.24 -4.86
C TYR A 50 2.52 1.75 -4.81
N PRO A 51 3.47 2.66 -5.16
CA PRO A 51 3.18 4.09 -5.18
C PRO A 51 2.05 4.51 -6.13
N LEU A 52 1.86 3.78 -7.24
CA LEU A 52 0.78 4.02 -8.18
C LEU A 52 -0.59 3.75 -7.54
N ALA A 53 -0.68 2.82 -6.58
CA ALA A 53 -1.92 2.56 -5.85
C ALA A 53 -2.41 3.81 -5.09
N PHE A 54 -1.51 4.63 -4.54
CA PHE A 54 -1.89 5.90 -3.90
C PHE A 54 -2.52 6.86 -4.91
N THR A 55 -1.92 7.00 -6.09
CA THR A 55 -2.47 7.86 -7.16
C THR A 55 -3.84 7.37 -7.60
N ILE A 56 -4.04 6.05 -7.76
CA ILE A 56 -5.33 5.47 -8.12
C ILE A 56 -6.37 5.67 -7.02
N ARG A 57 -5.99 5.50 -5.75
CA ARG A 57 -6.85 5.79 -4.59
C ARG A 57 -7.29 7.25 -4.56
N ASP A 58 -6.41 8.19 -4.90
CA ASP A 58 -6.76 9.61 -4.98
C ASP A 58 -7.74 9.90 -6.11
N MET A 59 -7.62 9.19 -7.26
CA MET A 59 -8.62 9.22 -8.33
C MET A 59 -9.96 8.63 -7.85
N ALA A 60 -9.95 7.54 -7.08
CA ALA A 60 -11.16 6.98 -6.47
C ALA A 60 -11.84 7.98 -5.54
N HIS A 61 -11.06 8.73 -4.74
CA HIS A 61 -11.60 9.77 -3.88
C HIS A 61 -12.35 10.85 -4.66
N LYS A 62 -11.91 11.17 -5.88
CA LYS A 62 -12.60 12.14 -6.76
C LYS A 62 -13.85 11.56 -7.42
N THR A 63 -13.87 10.27 -7.77
CA THR A 63 -14.99 9.65 -8.50
C THR A 63 -16.09 9.11 -7.60
N ILE A 64 -15.74 8.47 -6.48
CA ILE A 64 -16.70 7.82 -5.57
C ILE A 64 -16.83 8.52 -4.22
N GLY A 65 -16.01 9.53 -3.94
CA GLY A 65 -16.06 10.33 -2.71
C GLY A 65 -15.45 9.64 -1.49
N LYS A 66 -15.28 10.41 -0.40
CA LYS A 66 -14.57 10.00 0.82
C LYS A 66 -15.08 8.69 1.44
N LYS A 67 -16.37 8.62 1.73
CA LYS A 67 -16.97 7.47 2.45
C LYS A 67 -16.83 6.17 1.65
N ASN A 68 -17.03 6.21 0.33
CA ASN A 68 -16.89 5.03 -0.51
C ASN A 68 -15.43 4.66 -0.75
N THR A 69 -14.52 5.64 -0.77
CA THR A 69 -13.07 5.37 -0.85
C THR A 69 -12.57 4.68 0.42
N GLN A 70 -13.05 5.09 1.60
CA GLN A 70 -12.73 4.38 2.86
C GLN A 70 -13.22 2.92 2.81
N LYS A 71 -14.44 2.69 2.29
CA LYS A 71 -14.94 1.32 2.08
C LYS A 71 -14.08 0.56 1.06
N LEU A 72 -13.69 1.18 -0.06
CA LEU A 72 -12.81 0.58 -1.06
C LEU A 72 -11.47 0.14 -0.46
N ILE A 73 -10.86 0.97 0.40
CA ILE A 73 -9.61 0.63 1.08
C ILE A 73 -9.78 -0.62 1.95
N ILE A 74 -10.82 -0.65 2.79
CA ILE A 74 -11.11 -1.78 3.69
C ILE A 74 -11.41 -3.06 2.88
N VAL A 75 -12.29 -2.96 1.88
CA VAL A 75 -12.66 -4.09 1.02
C VAL A 75 -11.44 -4.60 0.24
N SER A 76 -10.62 -3.70 -0.28
CA SER A 76 -9.37 -4.05 -0.96
C SER A 76 -8.41 -4.75 0.00
N ALA A 77 -8.24 -4.28 1.24
CA ALA A 77 -7.41 -4.94 2.24
C ALA A 77 -7.88 -6.39 2.51
N ILE A 78 -9.19 -6.60 2.66
CA ILE A 78 -9.78 -7.93 2.85
C ILE A 78 -9.51 -8.83 1.63
N ILE A 79 -9.75 -8.33 0.42
CA ILE A 79 -9.49 -9.07 -0.83
C ILE A 79 -8.00 -9.40 -0.96
N ASN A 80 -7.13 -8.47 -0.60
CA ASN A 80 -5.68 -8.64 -0.65
C ASN A 80 -5.15 -9.65 0.35
N ILE A 81 -5.90 -10.00 1.41
CA ILE A 81 -5.55 -11.09 2.34
C ILE A 81 -5.90 -12.45 1.73
N PHE A 82 -6.96 -12.53 0.93
CA PHE A 82 -7.44 -13.79 0.38
C PHE A 82 -6.39 -14.47 -0.52
N SER A 83 -5.79 -13.71 -1.45
CA SER A 83 -4.76 -14.24 -2.37
C SER A 83 -3.53 -14.85 -1.64
N PRO A 84 -2.87 -14.18 -0.69
CA PRO A 84 -1.75 -14.74 0.06
C PRO A 84 -2.14 -15.96 0.90
N ILE A 85 -3.32 -15.97 1.53
CA ILE A 85 -3.80 -17.14 2.26
C ILE A 85 -3.97 -18.32 1.29
N TYR A 86 -4.60 -18.08 0.15
CA TYR A 86 -4.80 -19.13 -0.86
C TYR A 86 -3.46 -19.67 -1.39
N PHE A 87 -2.53 -18.79 -1.73
CA PHE A 87 -1.18 -19.19 -2.17
C PHE A 87 -0.41 -19.96 -1.09
N TYR A 88 -0.53 -19.54 0.17
CA TYR A 88 0.06 -20.27 1.28
C TYR A 88 -0.53 -21.67 1.38
N ILE A 89 -1.87 -21.82 1.39
CA ILE A 89 -2.54 -23.13 1.44
C ILE A 89 -2.09 -24.01 0.27
N VAL A 90 -2.16 -23.51 -0.96
CA VAL A 90 -1.78 -24.28 -2.16
C VAL A 90 -0.30 -24.69 -2.10
N SER A 91 0.58 -23.84 -1.57
CA SER A 91 2.00 -24.19 -1.41
C SER A 91 2.25 -25.38 -0.48
N GLN A 92 1.36 -25.62 0.49
CA GLN A 92 1.49 -26.72 1.45
C GLN A 92 0.89 -28.03 0.96
N ILE A 93 0.10 -28.00 -0.11
CA ILE A 93 -0.48 -29.22 -0.69
C ILE A 93 0.63 -30.02 -1.36
N PRO A 94 0.72 -31.35 -1.14
CA PRO A 94 1.67 -32.20 -1.84
C PRO A 94 1.50 -32.08 -3.36
N ALA A 95 2.58 -31.77 -4.07
CA ALA A 95 2.56 -31.77 -5.52
C ALA A 95 2.48 -33.19 -6.07
N ASP A 96 1.88 -33.32 -7.25
CA ASP A 96 1.93 -34.54 -8.04
C ASP A 96 3.38 -34.89 -8.42
N ALA A 97 3.70 -36.18 -8.52
CA ALA A 97 5.04 -36.64 -8.86
C ALA A 97 5.53 -36.17 -10.24
N SER A 98 4.62 -35.85 -11.16
CA SER A 98 4.94 -35.30 -12.48
C SER A 98 5.21 -33.79 -12.48
N TRP A 99 5.00 -33.09 -11.36
CA TRP A 99 5.12 -31.63 -11.28
C TRP A 99 6.43 -31.16 -10.63
N GLU A 100 7.38 -30.71 -11.45
CA GLU A 100 8.75 -30.39 -11.01
C GLU A 100 8.89 -29.05 -10.26
N PHE A 101 7.90 -28.14 -10.36
CA PHE A 101 8.02 -26.78 -9.84
C PHE A 101 7.63 -26.62 -8.37
N ASN A 102 7.33 -27.70 -7.64
CA ASN A 102 6.81 -27.63 -6.27
C ASN A 102 7.70 -26.79 -5.34
N LYS A 103 9.01 -27.05 -5.36
CA LYS A 103 9.96 -26.32 -4.51
C LYS A 103 10.04 -24.83 -4.86
N ALA A 104 10.05 -24.50 -6.16
CA ALA A 104 10.06 -23.12 -6.62
C ALA A 104 8.78 -22.41 -6.18
N PHE A 105 7.61 -23.03 -6.42
CA PHE A 105 6.31 -22.51 -6.03
C PHE A 105 6.22 -22.24 -4.52
N GLN A 106 6.68 -23.17 -3.69
CA GLN A 106 6.74 -23.01 -2.23
C GLN A 106 7.62 -21.83 -1.82
N LEU A 107 8.83 -21.73 -2.37
CA LEU A 107 9.76 -20.65 -2.03
C LEU A 107 9.29 -19.28 -2.52
N THR A 108 8.54 -19.21 -3.61
CA THR A 108 8.06 -17.92 -4.17
C THR A 108 6.71 -17.49 -3.60
N LEU A 109 5.77 -18.40 -3.35
CA LEU A 109 4.39 -18.02 -3.05
C LEU A 109 4.02 -18.15 -1.57
N SER A 110 4.72 -19.00 -0.80
CA SER A 110 4.53 -19.07 0.66
C SER A 110 4.86 -17.74 1.37
N PRO A 111 5.94 -17.02 1.00
CA PRO A 111 6.27 -15.74 1.65
C PRO A 111 5.27 -14.60 1.38
N VAL A 112 4.44 -14.70 0.34
CA VAL A 112 3.46 -13.64 -0.02
C VAL A 112 2.54 -13.33 1.16
N LEU A 113 2.17 -14.34 1.97
CA LEU A 113 1.36 -14.14 3.19
C LEU A 113 2.08 -13.30 4.24
N ARG A 114 3.36 -13.60 4.47
CA ARG A 114 4.19 -12.84 5.40
C ARG A 114 4.34 -11.38 4.96
N ILE A 115 4.56 -11.15 3.67
CA ILE A 115 4.66 -9.80 3.08
C ILE A 115 3.33 -9.06 3.21
N ALA A 116 2.21 -9.70 2.91
CA ALA A 116 0.90 -9.07 3.04
C ALA A 116 0.59 -8.65 4.49
N ILE A 117 0.92 -9.50 5.47
CA ILE A 117 0.80 -9.17 6.89
C ILE A 117 1.70 -7.99 7.26
N ALA A 118 2.94 -7.97 6.77
CA ALA A 118 3.87 -6.86 6.98
C ALA A 118 3.31 -5.54 6.43
N SER A 119 2.76 -5.56 5.22
CA SER A 119 2.15 -4.38 4.58
C SER A 119 0.96 -3.85 5.39
N ILE A 120 0.05 -4.73 5.83
CA ILE A 120 -1.13 -4.33 6.59
C ILE A 120 -0.74 -3.71 7.93
N LEU A 121 0.17 -4.34 8.67
CA LEU A 121 0.63 -3.83 9.96
C LEU A 121 1.42 -2.52 9.81
N GLY A 122 2.31 -2.45 8.82
CA GLY A 122 3.09 -1.25 8.51
C GLY A 122 2.19 -0.07 8.15
N SER A 123 1.25 -0.27 7.23
CA SER A 123 0.34 0.78 6.79
C SER A 123 -0.60 1.21 7.92
N THR A 124 -1.11 0.27 8.73
CA THR A 124 -2.03 0.60 9.83
C THR A 124 -1.35 1.45 10.90
N LEU A 125 -0.14 1.05 11.34
CA LEU A 125 0.62 1.82 12.34
C LEU A 125 1.04 3.19 11.79
N SER A 126 1.47 3.22 10.53
CA SER A 126 1.81 4.45 9.81
C SER A 126 0.64 5.42 9.72
N GLU A 127 -0.55 4.95 9.34
CA GLU A 127 -1.76 5.79 9.22
C GLU A 127 -2.20 6.38 10.57
N LEU A 128 -2.04 5.61 11.66
CA LEU A 128 -2.30 6.11 13.01
C LEU A 128 -1.32 7.23 13.39
N VAL A 129 -0.02 7.04 13.14
CA VAL A 129 1.01 8.06 13.39
C VAL A 129 0.78 9.30 12.53
N ASP A 130 0.48 9.13 11.24
CA ASP A 130 0.18 10.22 10.31
C ASP A 130 -0.97 11.08 10.83
N THR A 131 -2.08 10.44 11.24
CA THR A 131 -3.28 11.11 11.72
C THR A 131 -2.99 11.96 12.97
N GLU A 132 -2.28 11.40 13.95
CA GLU A 132 -1.96 12.12 15.19
C GLU A 132 -1.02 13.30 14.95
N ILE A 133 0.05 13.11 14.17
CA ILE A 133 1.00 14.19 13.86
C ILE A 133 0.35 15.29 13.03
N TYR A 134 -0.48 14.92 12.04
CA TYR A 134 -1.23 15.88 11.24
C TYR A 134 -2.19 16.70 12.12
N HIS A 135 -2.95 16.04 13.01
CA HIS A 135 -3.87 16.72 13.92
C HIS A 135 -3.12 17.66 14.89
N LEU A 136 -2.00 17.21 15.46
CA LEU A 136 -1.14 18.03 16.31
C LEU A 136 -0.60 19.26 15.57
N PHE A 137 -0.18 19.11 14.31
CA PHE A 137 0.29 20.25 13.51
C PHE A 137 -0.81 21.29 13.29
N VAL A 138 -2.02 20.84 12.92
CA VAL A 138 -3.15 21.73 12.64
C VAL A 138 -3.64 22.44 13.91
N THR A 139 -3.61 21.77 15.06
CA THR A 139 -4.10 22.31 16.34
C THR A 139 -3.07 23.17 17.07
N LYS A 140 -1.78 22.83 17.02
CA LYS A 140 -0.72 23.50 17.81
C LYS A 140 0.21 24.40 16.99
N ILE A 141 0.34 24.19 15.68
CA ILE A 141 1.33 24.92 14.86
C ILE A 141 0.65 25.95 13.95
N THR A 142 -0.03 25.51 12.89
CA THR A 142 -0.70 26.44 11.98
C THR A 142 -1.70 25.75 11.06
N LYS A 143 -2.79 26.45 10.74
CA LYS A 143 -3.75 26.06 9.70
C LYS A 143 -3.36 26.57 8.30
N LYS A 144 -2.40 27.50 8.19
CA LYS A 144 -2.11 28.25 6.95
C LYS A 144 -1.31 27.44 5.91
N HIS A 145 -0.39 26.58 6.36
CA HIS A 145 0.56 25.87 5.48
C HIS A 145 0.17 24.39 5.32
N GLN A 146 -0.81 24.12 4.45
CA GLN A 146 -1.34 22.76 4.23
C GLN A 146 -0.31 21.78 3.66
N TRP A 147 0.62 22.24 2.83
CA TRP A 147 1.71 21.42 2.33
C TRP A 147 2.65 20.96 3.46
N LEU A 148 2.90 21.83 4.44
CA LEU A 148 3.84 21.59 5.51
C LEU A 148 3.33 20.53 6.50
N ARG A 149 2.02 20.54 6.81
CA ARG A 149 1.40 19.48 7.62
C ARG A 149 1.55 18.09 6.98
N VAL A 150 1.40 17.98 5.66
CA VAL A 150 1.56 16.72 4.91
C VAL A 150 3.01 16.25 4.92
N LEU A 151 3.95 17.16 4.68
CA LEU A 151 5.37 16.78 4.71
C LEU A 151 5.80 16.33 6.10
N ILE A 152 5.33 17.02 7.15
CA ILE A 152 5.69 16.67 8.52
C ILE A 152 5.02 15.37 8.95
N SER A 153 3.73 15.15 8.66
CA SER A 153 3.08 13.88 9.02
C SER A 153 3.73 12.70 8.30
N ASN A 154 4.01 12.84 7.01
CA ASN A 154 4.74 11.85 6.22
C ASN A 154 6.19 11.65 6.69
N ALA A 155 6.81 12.68 7.26
CA ALA A 155 8.16 12.57 7.82
C ALA A 155 8.25 11.56 8.97
N PHE A 156 7.14 11.34 9.70
CA PHE A 156 7.06 10.36 10.78
C PHE A 156 6.39 9.06 10.34
N SER A 157 5.37 9.12 9.50
CA SER A 157 4.60 7.93 9.10
C SER A 157 5.37 7.01 8.14
N ILE A 158 6.07 7.56 7.12
CA ILE A 158 6.85 6.77 6.16
C ILE A 158 7.96 5.94 6.86
N PRO A 159 8.79 6.49 7.78
CA PRO A 159 9.74 5.67 8.51
C PRO A 159 9.08 4.54 9.30
N VAL A 160 7.93 4.80 9.95
CA VAL A 160 7.21 3.78 10.74
C VAL A 160 6.72 2.66 9.83
N ASP A 161 6.05 3.00 8.72
CA ASP A 161 5.61 2.04 7.71
C ASP A 161 6.78 1.16 7.24
N ASN A 162 7.87 1.81 6.86
CA ASN A 162 9.00 1.14 6.25
C ASN A 162 9.77 0.26 7.25
N LEU A 163 9.92 0.71 8.49
CA LEU A 163 10.56 -0.09 9.55
C LEU A 163 9.73 -1.34 9.85
N VAL A 164 8.43 -1.18 10.06
CA VAL A 164 7.53 -2.30 10.36
C VAL A 164 7.47 -3.27 9.17
N PHE A 165 7.34 -2.75 7.94
CA PHE A 165 7.32 -3.57 6.74
C PHE A 165 8.60 -4.38 6.58
N VAL A 166 9.78 -3.74 6.59
CA VAL A 166 11.06 -4.44 6.38
C VAL A 166 11.34 -5.44 7.51
N ALA A 167 11.03 -5.07 8.76
CA ALA A 167 11.19 -5.96 9.90
C ALA A 167 10.29 -7.20 9.78
N ILE A 168 9.00 -7.03 9.50
CA ILE A 168 8.09 -8.17 9.44
C ILE A 168 8.30 -8.98 8.16
N ALA A 169 8.48 -8.33 7.00
CA ALA A 169 8.59 -9.01 5.71
C ALA A 169 9.88 -9.81 5.55
N PHE A 170 11.02 -9.26 6.01
CA PHE A 170 12.33 -9.77 5.60
C PHE A 170 13.27 -10.17 6.74
N TRP A 171 12.98 -9.82 8.00
CA TRP A 171 13.84 -10.18 9.14
C TRP A 171 14.04 -11.70 9.26
N GLY A 172 15.29 -12.13 9.46
CA GLY A 172 15.65 -13.54 9.53
C GLY A 172 15.58 -14.30 8.19
N THR A 173 15.25 -13.62 7.08
CA THR A 173 15.29 -14.22 5.72
C THR A 173 16.34 -13.59 4.81
N LEU A 174 16.70 -12.33 5.03
CA LEU A 174 17.72 -11.61 4.28
C LEU A 174 18.85 -11.14 5.20
N PRO A 175 20.09 -10.98 4.67
CA PRO A 175 21.19 -10.38 5.41
C PRO A 175 20.91 -8.91 5.74
N PHE A 176 21.51 -8.41 6.82
CA PHE A 176 21.25 -7.05 7.32
C PHE A 176 21.50 -5.96 6.27
N ASP A 177 22.57 -6.08 5.47
CA ASP A 177 22.89 -5.11 4.42
C ASP A 177 21.78 -5.01 3.35
N ALA A 178 21.14 -6.14 3.03
CA ALA A 178 20.00 -6.15 2.12
C ALA A 178 18.76 -5.50 2.76
N LEU A 179 18.52 -5.69 4.06
CA LEU A 179 17.44 -5.00 4.78
C LEU A 179 17.62 -3.49 4.74
N VAL A 180 18.85 -3.01 4.99
CA VAL A 180 19.19 -1.59 4.90
C VAL A 180 19.02 -1.06 3.48
N GLY A 181 19.44 -1.82 2.46
CA GLY A 181 19.23 -1.47 1.06
C GLY A 181 17.75 -1.30 0.71
N ILE A 182 16.92 -2.29 1.09
CA ILE A 182 15.47 -2.27 0.86
C ILE A 182 14.86 -1.08 1.59
N PHE A 183 15.25 -0.85 2.84
CA PHE A 183 14.78 0.28 3.63
C PHE A 183 15.07 1.60 2.94
N ILE A 184 16.33 1.86 2.57
CA ILE A 184 16.74 3.13 1.94
C ILE A 184 16.02 3.35 0.62
N PHE A 185 15.94 2.33 -0.24
CA PHE A 185 15.31 2.49 -1.55
C PHE A 185 13.81 2.75 -1.43
N ASN A 186 13.09 1.97 -0.60
CA ASN A 186 11.68 2.20 -0.33
C ASN A 186 11.43 3.59 0.25
N PHE A 187 12.29 4.03 1.17
CA PHE A 187 12.22 5.34 1.78
C PHE A 187 12.31 6.44 0.70
N ILE A 188 13.34 6.39 -0.15
CA ILE A 188 13.52 7.37 -1.23
C ILE A 188 12.31 7.42 -2.16
N VAL A 189 11.82 6.26 -2.62
CA VAL A 189 10.68 6.18 -3.54
C VAL A 189 9.42 6.76 -2.91
N LYS A 190 9.11 6.40 -1.65
CA LYS A 190 7.93 6.89 -0.93
C LYS A 190 7.98 8.40 -0.74
N TYR A 191 9.12 8.95 -0.30
CA TYR A 191 9.27 10.40 -0.15
C TYR A 191 9.20 11.16 -1.47
N ALA A 192 9.79 10.62 -2.55
CA ALA A 192 9.69 11.23 -3.88
C ALA A 192 8.22 11.36 -4.32
N VAL A 193 7.44 10.29 -4.12
CA VAL A 193 6.01 10.26 -4.42
C VAL A 193 5.25 11.27 -3.56
N THR A 194 5.56 11.37 -2.26
CA THR A 194 4.99 12.39 -1.38
C THR A 194 5.23 13.81 -1.90
N VAL A 195 6.47 14.15 -2.25
CA VAL A 195 6.79 15.51 -2.73
C VAL A 195 6.03 15.82 -4.02
N ILE A 196 5.91 14.84 -4.93
CA ILE A 196 5.17 14.98 -6.18
C ILE A 196 3.66 15.11 -5.92
N SER A 197 3.11 14.43 -4.91
CA SER A 197 1.67 14.43 -4.62
C SER A 197 1.21 15.61 -3.75
N VAL A 198 2.11 16.24 -2.97
CA VAL A 198 1.79 17.37 -2.08
C VAL A 198 1.02 18.51 -2.77
N PRO A 199 1.34 18.97 -4.00
CA PRO A 199 0.56 20.02 -4.68
C PRO A 199 -0.92 19.67 -4.86
N MET A 200 -1.28 18.39 -4.89
CA MET A 200 -2.68 17.96 -5.04
C MET A 200 -3.55 18.29 -3.83
N ILE A 201 -2.98 18.57 -2.64
CA ILE A 201 -3.77 18.92 -1.45
C ILE A 201 -4.62 20.17 -1.67
N TYR A 202 -4.17 21.10 -2.51
CA TYR A 202 -4.88 22.35 -2.81
C TYR A 202 -6.11 22.15 -3.72
N LEU A 203 -6.31 20.95 -4.26
CA LEU A 203 -7.50 20.63 -5.05
C LEU A 203 -8.75 20.45 -4.18
N VAL A 204 -8.60 20.32 -2.86
CA VAL A 204 -9.71 20.14 -1.91
C VAL A 204 -9.74 21.31 -0.95
N LYS A 205 -10.88 22.03 -0.89
CA LYS A 205 -11.08 23.10 0.08
C LYS A 205 -11.09 22.52 1.50
N ASP A 206 -10.31 23.12 2.41
CA ASP A 206 -10.37 22.82 3.84
C ASP A 206 -11.81 23.08 4.30
N LYS A 207 -12.53 22.01 4.67
CA LYS A 207 -13.77 22.16 5.42
C LYS A 207 -13.32 22.49 6.83
N ASN A 208 -13.60 23.72 7.28
CA ASN A 208 -13.31 24.14 8.65
C ASN A 208 -13.79 23.05 9.62
N ILE A 209 -12.81 22.39 10.25
CA ILE A 209 -13.00 21.56 11.44
C ILE A 209 -13.29 22.51 12.60
#